data_AF-A0A165HUZ0-F1
#
_entry.id   AF-A0A165HUZ0-F1
#
_cell.length_a   1.000
_cell.length_b   1.000
_cell.length_c   1.000
_cell.angle_alpha   90.00
_cell.angle_beta   90.00
_cell.angle_gamma   90.00
#
_symmetry.space_group_name_H-M   'P 1'
#
loop_
_entity.id
_entity.type
_entity.pdbx_description
1 polymer ?
#
loop_
_entity_poly.entity_id
_entity_poly.type
_entity_poly.pdbx_seq_one_letter_code
_entity_poly.pdbx_strand_id
1 'polypeptide(L)' 'MRPAPAPGDAVTFTLHGTDEYAAEFDGQTVTVIRPLDSNNPADNLDEEVGPMYRLRALDGREFDAFADELTAVTL' A
#
# COMPACT_ATOMS: atom_id res chain seq x y z
N MET A 1 -13.14 5.78 -10.83
CA MET A 1 -12.25 4.85 -10.13
C MET A 1 -10.82 5.25 -10.45
N ARG A 2 -9.97 5.48 -9.44
CA ARG A 2 -8.53 5.64 -9.67
C ARG A 2 -7.98 4.30 -10.18
N PRO A 3 -7.02 4.28 -11.13
CA PRO A 3 -6.38 3.04 -11.53
C PRO A 3 -5.63 2.43 -10.34
N ALA A 4 -5.65 1.09 -10.24
CA ALA A 4 -4.90 0.37 -9.23
C ALA A 4 -3.38 0.57 -9.44
N PRO A 5 -2.58 0.72 -8.38
CA PRO A 5 -1.13 0.80 -8.49
C PRO A 5 -0.53 -0.47 -9.13
N ALA A 6 0.45 -0.29 -10.01
CA ALA A 6 1.19 -1.37 -10.64
C ALA A 6 2.54 -1.63 -9.93
N PRO A 7 3.09 -2.85 -10.02
CA PRO A 7 4.46 -3.12 -9.57
C PRO A 7 5.47 -2.14 -10.20
N GLY A 8 6.28 -1.52 -9.35
CA GLY A 8 7.25 -0.49 -9.72
C GLY A 8 6.74 0.95 -9.59
N ASP A 9 5.44 1.16 -9.37
CA ASP A 9 4.90 2.51 -9.16
C ASP A 9 5.43 3.12 -7.86
N ALA A 10 5.74 4.42 -7.93
CA ALA A 10 6.00 5.24 -6.76
C ALA A 10 4.68 5.88 -6.29
N VAL A 11 4.32 5.63 -5.04
CA VAL A 11 3.08 6.10 -4.41
C VAL A 11 3.38 6.75 -3.07
N THR A 12 2.58 7.71 -2.64
CA THR A 12 2.58 8.17 -1.25
C THR A 12 1.74 7.20 -0.43
N PHE A 13 2.33 6.66 0.64
CA PHE A 13 1.62 5.90 1.65
C PHE A 13 1.03 6.83 2.70
N THR A 14 -0.25 6.66 3.02
CA THR A 14 -0.94 7.38 4.10
C THR A 14 -1.63 6.34 4.98
N LEU A 15 -1.24 6.27 6.25
CA LEU A 15 -1.78 5.27 7.17
C LEU A 15 -3.26 5.55 7.48
N HIS A 16 -4.11 4.55 7.26
CA HIS A 16 -5.48 4.48 7.74
C HIS A 16 -5.60 3.34 8.76
N GLY A 17 -5.05 3.53 9.96
CA GLY A 17 -5.12 2.51 11.01
C GLY A 17 -4.26 2.78 12.22
N THR A 18 -4.03 1.75 13.02
CA THR A 18 -3.22 1.79 14.24
C THR A 18 -2.00 0.85 14.18
N ASP A 19 -1.55 0.48 12.98
CA ASP A 19 -0.33 -0.32 12.82
C ASP A 19 0.90 0.53 13.16
N GLU A 20 1.50 0.25 14.33
CA GLU A 20 2.67 0.98 14.83
C GLU A 20 3.91 0.79 13.95
N TYR A 21 4.03 -0.33 13.23
CA TYR A 21 5.15 -0.55 12.30
C TYR A 21 4.96 0.26 11.03
N ALA A 22 3.75 0.25 10.47
CA ALA A 22 3.44 1.03 9.27
C ALA A 22 3.47 2.54 9.53
N ALA A 23 3.14 2.99 10.74
CA ALA A 23 3.16 4.41 11.14
C ALA A 23 4.51 5.11 10.91
N GLU A 24 5.63 4.38 10.92
CA GLU A 24 6.95 4.94 10.61
C GLU A 24 7.09 5.42 9.16
N PHE A 25 6.25 4.91 8.26
CA PHE A 25 6.30 5.19 6.82
C PHE A 25 5.22 6.19 6.37
N ASP A 26 4.35 6.63 7.28
CA ASP A 26 3.24 7.53 6.96
C ASP A 26 3.71 8.83 6.27
N GLY A 27 3.05 9.18 5.18
CA GLY A 27 3.37 10.33 4.32
C GLY A 27 4.59 10.15 3.40
N GLN A 28 5.28 9.01 3.44
CA GLN A 28 6.46 8.77 2.60
C GLN A 28 6.08 8.30 1.20
N THR A 29 6.95 8.61 0.22
CA THR A 29 6.93 7.94 -1.08
C THR A 29 7.55 6.55 -0.96
N VAL A 30 6.80 5.53 -1.35
CA VAL A 30 7.17 4.12 -1.31
C VAL A 30 6.99 3.50 -2.70
N THR A 31 7.63 2.36 -2.93
CA THR A 31 7.52 1.62 -4.20
C THR A 31 6.59 0.42 -4.02
N VAL A 32 5.67 0.23 -4.96
CA VAL A 32 4.83 -0.97 -5.03
C VAL A 32 5.67 -2.15 -5.51
N ILE A 33 5.76 -3.22 -4.72
CA ILE A 33 6.50 -4.43 -5.09
C ILE A 33 5.58 -5.40 -5.83
N ARG A 34 4.43 -5.73 -5.24
CA ARG A 34 3.42 -6.62 -5.83
C ARG A 34 2.08 -6.50 -5.09
N PRO A 35 0.95 -6.78 -5.76
CA PRO A 35 -0.28 -7.09 -5.05
C PRO A 35 -0.09 -8.35 -4.19
N LEU A 36 -0.77 -8.39 -3.04
CA LEU A 36 -0.99 -9.62 -2.30
C LEU A 36 -2.18 -10.37 -2.92
N ASP A 37 -2.18 -11.70 -2.82
CA ASP A 37 -3.15 -12.55 -3.52
C ASP A 37 -4.55 -12.38 -2.92
N SER A 38 -5.49 -11.88 -3.72
CA SER A 38 -6.89 -11.67 -3.35
C SER A 38 -7.68 -12.97 -3.09
N ASN A 39 -7.08 -14.15 -3.30
CA ASN A 39 -7.68 -15.43 -2.91
C ASN A 39 -7.47 -15.79 -1.43
N ASN A 40 -6.67 -15.03 -0.69
CA ASN A 40 -6.59 -15.14 0.76
C ASN A 40 -7.68 -14.27 1.39
N PRO A 41 -8.68 -14.84 2.08
CA PRO A 41 -9.77 -14.05 2.69
C PRO A 41 -9.30 -13.07 3.77
N ALA A 42 -8.08 -13.21 4.30
CA ALA A 42 -7.47 -12.22 5.19
C ALA A 42 -6.93 -10.96 4.44
N ASP A 43 -6.67 -11.06 3.13
CA ASP A 43 -6.15 -9.97 2.28
C ASP A 43 -7.28 -9.24 1.52
N ASN A 44 -8.53 -9.62 1.79
CA ASN A 44 -9.75 -9.18 1.09
C ASN A 44 -10.78 -8.60 2.09
N LEU A 45 -10.29 -7.91 3.13
CA LEU A 45 -11.08 -7.60 4.34
C LEU A 45 -12.19 -6.57 4.14
N ASP A 46 -12.25 -5.81 3.04
CA ASP A 46 -13.37 -4.91 2.77
C ASP A 46 -13.40 -4.50 1.28
N GLU A 47 -14.57 -4.57 0.64
CA GLU A 47 -14.77 -4.04 -0.72
C GLU A 47 -14.56 -2.51 -0.76
N GLU A 48 -14.68 -1.80 0.37
CA GLU A 48 -14.41 -0.36 0.48
C GLU A 48 -12.91 -0.03 0.50
N VAL A 49 -12.07 -0.91 1.04
CA VAL A 49 -10.64 -0.67 1.31
C VAL A 49 -9.75 -1.20 0.17
N GLY A 50 -10.23 -2.23 -0.55
CA GLY A 50 -9.56 -2.78 -1.72
C GLY A 50 -8.39 -3.73 -1.38
N PRO A 51 -7.61 -4.16 -2.39
CA PRO A 51 -6.56 -5.17 -2.19
C PRO A 51 -5.37 -4.63 -1.39
N MET A 52 -4.64 -5.53 -0.74
CA MET A 52 -3.35 -5.19 -0.13
C MET A 52 -2.18 -5.29 -1.11
N TYR A 53 -1.14 -4.51 -0.85
CA TYR A 53 0.11 -4.50 -1.60
C TYR A 53 1.30 -4.68 -0.67
N ARG A 54 2.30 -5.43 -1.13
CA ARG A 54 3.64 -5.40 -0.56
C ARG A 54 4.34 -4.15 -1.08
N LEU A 55 4.83 -3.32 -0.18
CA LEU A 55 5.49 -2.05 -0.46
C LEU A 55 6.94 -2.09 0.01
N ARG A 56 7.77 -1.20 -0.54
CA ARG A 56 9.14 -0.98 -0.09
C ARG A 56 9.37 0.51 0.19
N ALA A 57 9.79 0.79 1.42
CA ALA A 57 10.20 2.12 1.85
C ALA A 57 11.58 2.50 1.30
N LEU A 58 11.93 3.78 1.40
CA LEU A 58 13.21 4.32 0.91
C LEU A 58 14.42 3.69 1.62
N ASP A 59 14.26 3.27 2.87
CA ASP A 59 15.30 2.59 3.65
C ASP A 59 15.44 1.09 3.32
N GLY A 60 14.64 0.59 2.38
CA GLY A 60 14.66 -0.79 1.90
C GLY A 60 13.80 -1.76 2.72
N ARG A 61 13.17 -1.32 3.81
CA ARG A 61 12.21 -2.14 4.55
C ARG A 61 10.94 -2.34 3.75
N GLU A 62 10.26 -3.45 4.03
CA GLU A 62 9.03 -3.82 3.36
C GLU A 62 7.90 -4.01 4.35
N PHE A 63 6.72 -3.56 3.96
CA PHE A 63 5.49 -3.64 4.75
C PHE A 63 4.31 -3.85 3.80
N ASP A 64 3.17 -4.24 4.37
CA ASP A 64 1.95 -4.46 3.62
C ASP A 64 0.96 -3.34 3.96
N ALA A 65 0.26 -2.82 2.95
CA ALA A 65 -0.72 -1.75 3.11
C ALA A 65 -1.89 -1.92 2.14
N PHE A 66 -3.02 -1.32 2.47
CA PHE A 66 -4.22 -1.36 1.65
C PHE A 66 -4.17 -0.40 0.47
N ALA A 67 -5.01 -0.64 -0.53
CA ALA A 67 -5.07 0.17 -1.74
C ALA A 67 -5.47 1.63 -1.47
N ASP A 68 -6.37 1.86 -0.52
CA ASP A 68 -6.87 3.19 -0.15
C ASP A 68 -5.81 4.03 0.57
N GLU A 69 -4.84 3.39 1.20
CA GLU A 69 -3.65 4.00 1.81
C GLU A 69 -2.62 4.47 0.77
N LEU A 70 -2.85 4.22 -0.53
CA LEU A 70 -1.91 4.54 -1.61
C LEU A 70 -2.44 5.64 -2.53
N THR A 71 -1.71 6.75 -2.60
CA THR A 71 -1.98 7.83 -3.55
C THR A 71 -0.86 7.94 -4.57
N ALA A 72 -1.20 7.88 -5.86
CA ALA A 72 -0.25 8.09 -6.96
C ALA A 72 0.44 9.46 -6.83
N VAL A 73 1.77 9.47 -6.96
CA VAL A 73 2.53 10.72 -7.02
C VAL A 73 2.24 11.37 -8.37
N THR A 74 1.63 12.56 -8.35
CA THR A 74 1.45 13.35 -9.58
C THR A 74 2.74 14.13 -9.80
N LEU A 75 3.47 13.82 -10.87
CA LEU A 75 4.62 14.59 -11.34
C LEU A 75 4.17 15.86 -12.07
#